data_AF-A0A0D0BT34-F1
#
_entry.id   AF-A0A0D0BT34-F1
#
_cell.length_a   1.000
_cell.length_b   1.000
_cell.length_c   1.000
_cell.angle_alpha   90.00
_cell.angle_beta   90.00
_cell.angle_gamma   90.00
#
_symmetry.space_group_name_H-M   'P 1'
#
loop_
_entity.id
_entity.type
_entity.pdbx_description
1 polymer ?
#
loop_
_entity_poly.entity_id
_entity_poly.type
_entity_poly.pdbx_seq_one_letter_code
_entity_poly.pdbx_strand_id
1 'polypeptide(L)'
;MAGHQGQRASTMVLEYENHMELAVKDLIDGTYKTIDAAAKAHEVAHQMLSDHVHGIHRACRESYKDSQHLNETQENIMNEWLVQNSSMATPLHPHDLCAHAFEITGKLPGKNWHQKYLNRHGEPLKASKPKTSSKFQLNKLPQSSLLTHSAFIPDQSQFPSSSSSNSYMSHSTHAPSSYMQDMSHNSPYTLHMSHNVPLTSHLLHHSYSHINYHTSGNSPYDSGQTPFN
;
A
#
# COMPACT_ATOMS: atom_id res chain seq x y z
N MET A 1 16.83 -4.62 -25.99
CA MET A 1 15.94 -5.78 -25.73
C MET A 1 15.80 -5.93 -24.22
N ALA A 2 14.66 -5.54 -23.66
CA ALA A 2 14.42 -5.59 -22.21
C ALA A 2 13.93 -7.00 -21.82
N GLY A 3 14.59 -7.63 -20.85
CA GLY A 3 14.42 -9.03 -20.51
C GLY A 3 13.11 -9.35 -19.79
N HIS A 4 12.40 -10.37 -20.28
CA HIS A 4 11.17 -10.93 -19.72
C HIS A 4 11.35 -11.78 -18.45
N GLN A 5 12.54 -11.79 -17.82
CA GLN A 5 12.83 -12.67 -16.68
C GLN A 5 12.08 -12.30 -15.39
N GLY A 6 11.63 -11.04 -15.24
CA GLY A 6 10.96 -10.58 -14.02
C GLY A 6 9.54 -11.11 -13.80
N GLN A 7 8.81 -11.47 -14.86
CA GLN A 7 7.39 -11.87 -14.74
C GLN A 7 7.22 -13.30 -14.21
N ARG A 8 8.13 -14.22 -14.55
CA ARG A 8 8.05 -15.63 -14.11
C ARG A 8 8.33 -15.82 -12.62
N ALA A 9 9.18 -14.99 -12.03
CA ALA A 9 9.46 -15.06 -10.61
C ALA A 9 8.26 -14.59 -9.76
N SER A 10 7.49 -13.60 -10.25
CA SER A 10 6.37 -13.04 -9.50
C SER A 10 5.16 -13.97 -9.44
N THR A 11 4.92 -14.78 -10.47
CA THR A 11 3.77 -15.71 -10.50
C THR A 11 3.98 -16.88 -9.55
N MET A 12 5.19 -17.45 -9.50
CA MET A 12 5.49 -18.57 -8.60
C MET A 12 5.43 -18.18 -7.13
N VAL A 13 5.82 -16.95 -6.77
CA VAL A 13 5.72 -16.46 -5.39
C VAL A 13 4.26 -16.36 -4.94
N LEU A 14 3.35 -15.91 -5.82
CA LEU A 14 1.93 -15.79 -5.49
C LEU A 14 1.26 -17.17 -5.34
N GLU A 15 1.55 -18.11 -6.24
CA GLU A 15 1.02 -19.47 -6.16
C GLU A 15 1.49 -20.16 -4.88
N TYR A 16 2.76 -20.01 -4.52
CA TYR A 16 3.31 -20.56 -3.30
C TYR A 16 2.68 -19.98 -2.03
N GLU A 17 2.46 -18.65 -1.98
CA GLU A 17 1.80 -18.00 -0.85
C GLU A 17 0.34 -18.46 -0.72
N ASN A 18 -0.37 -18.66 -1.84
CA ASN A 18 -1.73 -19.22 -1.83
C ASN A 18 -1.77 -20.66 -1.28
N HIS A 19 -0.81 -21.52 -1.65
CA HIS A 19 -0.72 -22.87 -1.10
C HIS A 19 -0.46 -22.86 0.40
N MET A 20 0.38 -21.93 0.87
CA MET A 20 0.65 -21.70 2.29
C MET A 20 -0.62 -21.33 3.06
N GLU A 21 -1.38 -20.35 2.57
CA GLU A 21 -2.63 -19.89 3.19
C GLU A 21 -3.68 -21.01 3.23
N LEU A 22 -3.81 -21.77 2.14
CA LEU A 22 -4.74 -22.90 2.07
C LEU A 22 -4.37 -24.02 3.04
N ALA A 23 -3.08 -24.34 3.15
CA ALA A 23 -2.58 -25.35 4.09
C ALA A 23 -2.84 -24.95 5.56
N VAL A 24 -2.63 -23.67 5.91
CA VAL A 24 -2.95 -23.15 7.24
C VAL A 24 -4.45 -23.23 7.50
N LYS A 25 -5.28 -22.85 6.52
CA LYS A 25 -6.74 -22.94 6.64
C LYS A 25 -7.22 -24.38 6.86
N ASP A 26 -6.73 -25.34 6.07
CA ASP A 26 -7.12 -26.75 6.20
C ASP A 26 -6.66 -27.37 7.54
N LEU A 27 -5.57 -26.88 8.12
CA LEU A 27 -5.15 -27.25 9.48
C LEU A 27 -6.11 -26.68 10.54
N ILE A 28 -6.54 -25.43 10.39
CA ILE A 28 -7.50 -24.78 11.30
C ILE A 28 -8.88 -25.46 11.21
N ASP A 29 -9.33 -25.77 10.00
CA ASP A 29 -10.59 -26.46 9.73
C ASP A 29 -10.56 -27.95 10.18
N GLY A 30 -9.37 -28.47 10.53
CA GLY A 30 -9.17 -29.84 10.99
C GLY A 30 -9.18 -30.90 9.87
N THR A 31 -9.13 -30.48 8.60
CA THR A 31 -9.04 -31.36 7.43
C THR A 31 -7.80 -32.25 7.51
N TYR A 32 -6.67 -31.70 7.94
CA TYR A 32 -5.44 -32.45 8.22
C TYR A 32 -5.12 -32.43 9.71
N LYS A 33 -4.80 -33.59 10.27
CA LYS A 33 -4.46 -33.73 11.70
C LYS A 33 -3.04 -33.29 12.04
N THR A 34 -2.15 -33.23 11.05
CA THR A 34 -0.73 -32.95 11.25
C THR A 34 -0.20 -31.98 10.21
N ILE A 35 0.79 -31.17 10.60
CA ILE A 35 1.47 -30.22 9.71
C ILE A 35 2.13 -30.94 8.53
N ASP A 36 2.71 -32.12 8.76
CA ASP A 36 3.34 -32.94 7.70
C ASP A 36 2.34 -33.37 6.61
N ALA A 37 1.13 -33.79 7.01
CA ALA A 37 0.10 -34.18 6.05
C ALA A 37 -0.37 -32.98 5.20
N ALA A 38 -0.60 -31.83 5.84
CA ALA A 38 -0.99 -30.60 5.14
C ALA A 38 0.12 -30.07 4.21
N ALA A 39 1.37 -30.06 4.68
CA ALA A 39 2.52 -29.62 3.91
C ALA A 39 2.70 -30.44 2.63
N LYS A 40 2.55 -31.78 2.72
CA LYS A 40 2.61 -32.66 1.54
C LYS A 40 1.44 -32.46 0.59
N ALA A 41 0.23 -32.27 1.12
CA ALA A 41 -0.97 -32.10 0.30
C ALA A 41 -0.94 -30.80 -0.53
N HIS A 42 -0.36 -29.74 0.03
CA HIS A 42 -0.28 -28.41 -0.61
C HIS A 42 1.09 -28.10 -1.23
N GLU A 43 2.00 -29.07 -1.25
CA GLU A 43 3.36 -28.91 -1.80
C GLU A 43 4.16 -27.76 -1.15
N VAL A 44 3.97 -27.55 0.15
CA VAL A 44 4.65 -26.51 0.94
C VAL A 44 5.77 -27.12 1.77
N ALA A 45 6.87 -26.39 1.97
CA ALA A 45 7.92 -26.82 2.89
C ALA A 45 7.40 -26.91 4.33
N HIS A 46 7.55 -28.08 4.97
CA HIS A 46 7.08 -28.33 6.34
C HIS A 46 7.51 -27.25 7.34
N GLN A 47 8.78 -26.84 7.31
CA GLN A 47 9.29 -25.83 8.24
C GLN A 47 8.58 -24.48 8.06
N MET A 48 8.33 -24.06 6.81
CA MET A 48 7.63 -22.80 6.54
C MET A 48 6.19 -22.84 7.03
N LEU A 49 5.49 -23.96 6.79
CA LEU A 49 4.13 -24.12 7.28
C LEU A 49 4.09 -24.12 8.82
N SER A 50 5.05 -24.80 9.46
CA SER A 50 5.21 -24.77 10.92
C SER A 50 5.43 -23.34 11.42
N ASP A 51 6.39 -22.60 10.87
CA ASP A 51 6.67 -21.23 11.27
C ASP A 51 5.46 -20.31 11.09
N HIS A 52 4.65 -20.54 10.05
CA HIS A 52 3.43 -19.78 9.80
C HIS A 52 2.32 -20.11 10.80
N VAL A 53 2.10 -21.39 11.12
CA VAL A 53 1.13 -21.84 12.14
C VAL A 53 1.47 -21.28 13.53
N HIS A 54 2.76 -21.17 13.84
CA HIS A 54 3.23 -20.58 15.09
C HIS A 54 3.31 -19.04 15.05
N GLY A 55 2.95 -18.41 13.94
CA GLY A 55 2.97 -16.94 13.77
C GLY A 55 4.37 -16.32 13.74
N ILE A 56 5.42 -17.12 13.53
CA ILE A 56 6.80 -16.63 13.41
C ILE A 56 6.97 -15.89 12.08
N HIS A 57 6.40 -16.47 11.00
CA HIS A 57 6.44 -15.85 9.69
C HIS A 57 5.17 -15.00 9.49
N ARG A 58 5.34 -13.72 9.16
CA ARG A 58 4.24 -12.87 8.70
C ARG A 58 4.08 -13.06 7.20
N ALA A 59 2.86 -13.17 6.69
CA ALA A 59 2.65 -13.29 5.24
C ALA A 59 3.34 -12.11 4.54
N CYS A 60 3.95 -12.37 3.38
CA CYS A 60 4.70 -11.35 2.65
C CYS A 60 3.78 -10.16 2.36
N ARG A 61 2.53 -10.48 1.97
CA ARG A 61 1.46 -9.51 1.75
C ARG A 61 1.18 -8.58 2.93
N GLU A 62 1.23 -9.09 4.16
CA GLU A 62 1.00 -8.31 5.37
C GLU A 62 2.17 -7.39 5.67
N SER A 63 3.41 -7.89 5.54
CA SER A 63 4.61 -7.08 5.72
C SER A 63 4.68 -5.88 4.76
N TYR A 64 4.09 -6.04 3.56
CA TYR A 64 3.99 -4.94 2.61
C TYR A 64 3.04 -3.84 3.08
N LYS A 65 1.93 -4.17 3.76
CA LYS A 65 0.99 -3.17 4.29
C LYS A 65 1.68 -2.26 5.31
N ASP A 66 2.45 -2.85 6.21
CA ASP A 66 3.21 -2.10 7.24
C ASP A 66 4.29 -1.20 6.61
N SER A 67 4.79 -1.58 5.43
CA SER A 67 5.81 -0.83 4.70
C SER A 67 5.24 0.19 3.71
N GLN A 68 3.91 0.33 3.61
CA GLN A 68 3.30 1.32 2.73
C GLN A 68 3.51 2.73 3.27
N HIS A 69 3.79 3.66 2.36
CA HIS A 69 3.94 5.08 2.69
C HIS A 69 2.61 5.74 3.08
N LEU A 70 1.51 5.20 2.56
CA LEU A 70 0.14 5.65 2.79
C LEU A 70 -0.62 4.54 3.51
N ASN A 71 -1.41 4.88 4.51
CA ASN A 71 -2.42 3.97 5.04
C ASN A 71 -3.64 3.89 4.09
N GLU A 72 -4.55 2.97 4.34
CA GLU A 72 -5.74 2.75 3.49
C GLU A 72 -6.59 4.02 3.30
N THR A 73 -6.83 4.78 4.39
CA THR A 73 -7.57 6.05 4.33
C THR A 73 -6.87 7.08 3.45
N GLN A 74 -5.54 7.19 3.57
CA GLN A 74 -4.73 8.11 2.77
C GLN A 74 -4.66 7.68 1.30
N GLU A 75 -4.57 6.38 1.03
CA GLU A 75 -4.64 5.86 -0.34
C GLU A 75 -6.00 6.18 -0.97
N ASN A 76 -7.10 6.12 -0.22
CA ASN A 76 -8.44 6.49 -0.71
C ASN A 76 -8.52 7.97 -1.09
N ILE A 77 -8.02 8.88 -0.24
CA ILE A 77 -7.95 10.32 -0.56
C ILE A 77 -7.13 10.54 -1.84
N MET A 78 -5.99 9.85 -1.97
CA MET A 78 -5.13 9.92 -3.15
C MET A 78 -5.85 9.43 -4.42
N ASN A 79 -6.65 8.36 -4.31
CA ASN A 79 -7.45 7.82 -5.41
C ASN A 79 -8.56 8.79 -5.84
N GLU A 80 -9.27 9.41 -4.89
CA GLU A 80 -10.29 10.42 -5.18
C GLU A 80 -9.68 11.62 -5.93
N TRP A 81 -8.54 12.12 -5.46
CA TRP A 81 -7.79 13.18 -6.14
C TRP A 81 -7.39 12.78 -7.56
N LEU A 82 -6.95 11.54 -7.78
CA LEU A 82 -6.62 11.03 -9.12
C LEU A 82 -7.82 10.94 -10.04
N VAL A 83 -8.97 10.48 -9.52
CA VAL A 83 -10.23 10.47 -10.26
C VAL A 83 -10.62 11.89 -10.67
N GLN A 84 -10.52 12.85 -9.75
CA GLN A 84 -10.78 14.26 -10.05
C GLN A 84 -9.83 14.81 -11.13
N ASN A 85 -8.52 14.55 -11.03
CA ASN A 85 -7.54 14.99 -12.04
C ASN A 85 -7.80 14.37 -13.42
N SER A 86 -8.20 13.09 -13.46
CA SER A 86 -8.55 12.41 -14.71
C SER A 86 -9.75 13.05 -15.41
N SER A 87 -10.72 13.57 -14.64
CA SER A 87 -11.90 14.27 -15.17
C SER A 87 -11.55 15.62 -15.81
N MET A 88 -10.48 16.27 -15.36
CA MET A 88 -10.01 17.55 -15.88
C MET A 88 -9.12 17.41 -17.12
N ALA A 89 -8.87 16.17 -17.58
CA ALA A 89 -7.95 15.84 -18.67
C ALA A 89 -6.52 16.41 -18.47
N THR A 90 -6.13 16.67 -17.22
CA THR A 90 -4.80 17.14 -16.88
C THR A 90 -3.84 15.95 -16.91
N PRO A 91 -2.73 16.03 -17.68
CA PRO A 91 -1.70 15.00 -17.62
C PRO A 91 -1.16 14.87 -16.20
N LEU A 92 -1.21 13.66 -15.64
CA LEU A 92 -0.67 13.40 -14.30
C LEU A 92 0.86 13.39 -14.35
N HIS A 93 1.49 14.42 -13.80
CA HIS A 93 2.95 14.46 -13.67
C HIS A 93 3.38 13.75 -12.37
N PRO A 94 4.45 12.91 -12.39
CA PRO A 94 4.92 12.19 -11.19
C PRO A 94 5.27 13.10 -10.01
N HIS A 95 5.74 14.32 -10.29
CA HIS A 95 6.05 15.32 -9.26
C HIS A 95 4.81 15.71 -8.46
N ASP A 96 3.68 15.96 -9.14
CA ASP A 96 2.44 16.41 -8.51
C ASP A 96 1.83 15.30 -7.66
N LEU A 97 1.94 14.04 -8.13
CA LEU A 97 1.59 12.86 -7.35
C LEU A 97 2.41 12.77 -6.05
N CYS A 98 3.73 13.01 -6.11
CA CYS A 98 4.57 13.00 -4.92
C CYS A 98 4.31 14.20 -3.99
N ALA A 99 4.02 15.38 -4.54
CA ALA A 99 3.67 16.57 -3.77
C ALA A 99 2.37 16.35 -3.00
N HIS A 100 1.33 15.81 -3.64
CA HIS A 100 0.07 15.55 -2.97
C HIS A 100 0.18 14.43 -1.92
N ALA A 101 0.96 13.37 -2.19
CA ALA A 101 1.26 12.36 -1.17
C ALA A 101 2.01 12.95 0.05
N PHE A 102 2.89 13.94 -0.18
CA PHE A 102 3.55 14.67 0.90
C PHE A 102 2.56 15.54 1.69
N GLU A 103 1.63 16.23 1.03
CA GLU A 103 0.57 17.01 1.70
C GLU A 103 -0.29 16.13 2.63
N ILE A 104 -0.65 14.92 2.19
CA ILE A 104 -1.47 13.99 2.97
C ILE A 104 -0.71 13.39 4.16
N THR A 105 0.59 13.09 4.00
CA THR A 105 1.36 12.31 5.00
C THR A 105 2.30 13.14 5.87
N GLY A 106 2.70 14.32 5.40
CA GLY A 106 3.85 15.07 5.92
C GLY A 106 5.21 14.40 5.69
N LYS A 107 5.27 13.28 4.94
CA LYS A 107 6.49 12.48 4.72
C LYS A 107 6.88 12.47 3.25
N LEU A 108 8.14 12.81 2.95
CA LEU A 108 8.62 12.87 1.57
C LEU A 108 8.63 11.47 0.94
N PRO A 109 7.89 11.23 -0.15
CA PRO A 109 7.92 9.93 -0.84
C PRO A 109 9.30 9.67 -1.46
N GLY A 110 9.75 8.42 -1.44
CA GLY A 110 11.01 8.03 -2.08
C GLY A 110 10.96 8.17 -3.62
N LYS A 111 12.15 8.26 -4.25
CA LYS A 111 12.29 8.49 -5.71
C LYS A 111 11.42 7.58 -6.59
N ASN A 112 11.31 6.30 -6.26
CA ASN A 112 10.56 5.31 -7.06
C ASN A 112 9.14 5.06 -6.54
N TRP A 113 8.68 5.87 -5.59
CA TRP A 113 7.39 5.66 -4.93
C TRP A 113 6.23 5.83 -5.90
N HIS A 114 6.23 6.87 -6.74
CA HIS A 114 5.18 7.12 -7.73
C HIS A 114 4.99 5.92 -8.68
N GLN A 115 6.09 5.33 -9.16
CA GLN A 115 6.04 4.16 -10.03
C GLN A 115 5.44 2.96 -9.31
N LYS A 116 5.84 2.71 -8.05
CA LYS A 116 5.29 1.62 -7.23
C LYS A 116 3.80 1.82 -6.98
N TYR A 117 3.38 3.05 -6.65
CA TYR A 117 1.98 3.40 -6.44
C TYR A 117 1.15 3.16 -7.71
N LEU A 118 1.58 3.71 -8.84
CA LEU A 118 0.91 3.51 -10.14
C LEU A 118 0.91 2.04 -10.59
N ASN A 119 1.91 1.23 -10.22
CA ASN A 119 1.89 -0.19 -10.53
C ASN A 119 0.85 -0.95 -9.68
N ARG A 120 0.60 -0.54 -8.43
CA ARG A 120 -0.43 -1.13 -7.57
C ARG A 120 -1.85 -0.75 -8.01
N HIS A 121 -2.05 0.51 -8.40
CA HIS A 121 -3.36 1.08 -8.74
C HIS A 121 -3.56 1.30 -10.25
N GLY A 122 -2.71 0.71 -11.09
CA GLY A 122 -2.58 1.07 -12.51
C GLY A 122 -3.69 0.57 -13.42
N GLU A 123 -4.44 -0.46 -13.03
CA GLU A 123 -5.57 -0.96 -13.82
C GLU A 123 -6.66 0.12 -14.03
N PRO A 124 -7.18 0.80 -12.98
CA PRO A 124 -8.16 1.87 -13.17
C PRO A 124 -7.60 3.12 -13.87
N LEU A 125 -6.29 3.35 -13.85
CA LEU A 125 -5.66 4.56 -14.41
C LEU A 125 -5.17 4.39 -15.87
N LYS A 126 -5.01 3.16 -16.37
CA LYS A 126 -4.56 2.87 -17.75
C LYS A 126 -5.68 2.92 -18.79
N ALA A 127 -6.95 3.06 -18.38
CA ALA A 127 -8.11 2.90 -19.26
C ALA A 127 -8.54 4.18 -20.02
N SER A 128 -7.79 5.28 -19.94
CA SER A 128 -7.99 6.42 -20.83
C SER A 128 -6.78 6.56 -21.76
N LYS A 129 -6.70 5.67 -22.78
CA LYS A 129 -6.08 6.13 -24.02
C LYS A 129 -6.89 7.37 -24.40
N PRO A 130 -6.25 8.54 -24.63
CA PRO A 130 -6.98 9.61 -25.28
C PRO A 130 -7.57 8.97 -26.54
N LYS A 131 -8.91 8.90 -26.60
CA LYS A 131 -9.60 8.69 -27.87
C LYS A 131 -8.99 9.79 -28.71
N THR A 132 -8.04 9.44 -29.58
CA THR A 132 -7.51 10.33 -30.59
C THR A 132 -8.76 10.86 -31.23
N SER A 133 -9.11 12.09 -30.86
CA SER A 133 -10.25 12.79 -31.38
C SER A 133 -10.04 12.67 -32.87
N SER A 134 -10.93 11.89 -33.48
CA SER A 134 -11.05 11.73 -34.92
C SER A 134 -10.65 13.05 -35.52
N LYS A 135 -9.61 13.05 -36.35
CA LYS A 135 -9.19 14.19 -37.17
C LYS A 135 -10.43 15.02 -37.44
N PHE A 136 -10.58 16.14 -36.72
CA PHE A 136 -11.52 17.16 -37.14
C PHE A 136 -10.95 17.58 -38.48
N GLN A 137 -11.49 16.98 -39.54
CA GLN A 137 -11.28 17.47 -40.87
C GLN A 137 -11.72 18.92 -40.78
N LEU A 138 -10.74 19.80 -40.89
CA LEU A 138 -10.90 21.23 -41.07
C LEU A 138 -11.57 21.42 -42.43
N ASN A 139 -12.84 21.03 -42.52
CA ASN A 139 -13.66 21.21 -43.70
C ASN A 139 -14.13 22.65 -43.68
N LYS A 140 -13.41 23.45 -44.49
CA LYS A 140 -13.84 24.68 -45.15
C LYS A 140 -14.93 25.49 -44.45
N LEU A 141 -14.51 26.65 -43.95
CA LEU A 141 -15.38 27.81 -43.79
C LEU A 141 -16.32 27.99 -45.01
N PRO A 142 -17.63 28.16 -44.79
CA PRO A 142 -18.38 29.16 -45.52
C PRO A 142 -18.08 30.53 -44.89
N GLN A 143 -17.42 31.40 -45.65
CA GLN A 143 -17.46 32.82 -45.36
C GLN A 143 -18.88 33.31 -45.61
N SER A 144 -19.57 33.76 -44.57
CA SER A 144 -20.74 34.62 -44.75
C SER A 144 -20.92 35.55 -43.55
N SER A 145 -20.83 36.83 -43.88
CA SER A 145 -21.56 37.97 -43.31
C SER A 145 -21.26 38.39 -41.87
N LEU A 146 -20.36 39.37 -41.79
CA LEU A 146 -20.55 40.68 -41.13
C LEU A 146 -21.87 40.85 -40.37
N LEU A 147 -21.78 40.97 -39.04
CA LEU A 147 -22.72 41.78 -38.26
C LEU A 147 -22.03 42.32 -37.01
N THR A 148 -21.81 43.63 -37.07
CA THR A 148 -21.29 44.52 -36.05
C THR A 148 -22.25 44.57 -34.86
N HIS A 149 -21.85 44.07 -33.69
CA HIS A 149 -22.46 44.49 -32.42
C HIS A 149 -21.40 44.66 -31.33
N SER A 150 -21.14 45.95 -31.07
CA SER A 150 -20.96 46.59 -29.77
C SER A 150 -19.95 45.98 -28.79
N ALA A 151 -18.85 46.71 -28.65
CA ALA A 151 -17.92 46.60 -27.53
C ALA A 151 -18.65 46.73 -26.19
N PHE A 152 -18.52 45.72 -25.34
CA PHE A 152 -18.79 45.81 -23.92
C PHE A 152 -17.44 45.91 -23.21
N ILE A 153 -17.11 47.10 -22.73
CA ILE A 153 -15.93 47.37 -21.91
C ILE A 153 -16.33 47.04 -20.47
N PRO A 154 -15.78 46.00 -19.82
CA PRO A 154 -15.90 45.88 -18.38
C PRO A 154 -15.01 46.94 -17.71
N ASP A 155 -15.69 47.79 -16.94
CA ASP A 155 -15.16 48.76 -15.98
C ASP A 155 -14.14 48.09 -15.05
N GLN A 156 -12.86 48.39 -15.27
CA GLN A 156 -11.78 48.12 -14.32
C GLN A 156 -11.73 49.27 -13.32
N SER A 157 -12.56 49.18 -12.28
CA SER A 157 -12.33 49.97 -11.08
C SER A 157 -12.48 49.09 -9.85
N GLN A 158 -11.48 49.22 -8.96
CA GLN A 158 -11.41 48.68 -7.60
C GLN A 158 -10.77 47.29 -7.42
N PHE A 159 -9.44 47.26 -7.51
CA PHE A 159 -8.65 46.43 -6.59
C PHE A 159 -7.84 47.35 -5.66
N PRO A 160 -8.00 47.25 -4.33
CA PRO A 160 -7.17 47.99 -3.39
C PRO A 160 -5.75 47.42 -3.38
N SER A 161 -4.78 48.28 -3.69
CA SER A 161 -3.35 48.04 -3.54
C SER A 161 -3.04 47.70 -2.08
N SER A 162 -2.88 46.42 -1.79
CA SER A 162 -2.35 45.96 -0.52
C SER A 162 -0.82 46.02 -0.60
N SER A 163 -0.26 47.06 0.01
CA SER A 163 1.16 47.23 0.25
C SER A 163 1.66 46.12 1.17
N SER A 164 2.18 45.03 0.61
CA SER A 164 2.96 44.06 1.38
C SER A 164 4.38 44.58 1.55
N SER A 165 4.65 45.12 2.74
CA SER A 165 5.98 45.39 3.26
C SER A 165 6.84 44.11 3.21
N ASN A 166 7.81 44.08 2.31
CA ASN A 166 8.90 43.12 2.34
C ASN A 166 9.81 43.45 3.53
N SER A 167 9.55 42.81 4.67
CA SER A 167 10.49 42.75 5.79
C SER A 167 11.67 41.87 5.37
N TYR A 168 12.79 42.52 5.04
CA TYR A 168 14.10 41.91 4.91
C TYR A 168 14.47 41.21 6.23
N MET A 169 14.41 39.88 6.27
CA MET A 169 15.11 39.13 7.30
C MET A 169 16.58 39.02 6.92
N SER A 170 17.42 39.72 7.68
CA SER A 170 18.87 39.59 7.65
C SER A 170 19.28 38.15 7.93
N HIS A 171 19.87 37.48 6.94
CA HIS A 171 20.55 36.20 7.16
C HIS A 171 21.82 36.44 7.98
N SER A 172 21.80 36.02 9.24
CA SER A 172 22.97 36.02 10.11
C SER A 172 23.91 34.90 9.67
N THR A 173 25.05 35.30 9.12
CA THR A 173 26.16 34.43 8.73
C THR A 173 26.87 33.92 9.99
N HIS A 174 26.37 32.84 10.60
CA HIS A 174 27.15 32.11 11.59
C HIS A 174 28.02 31.07 10.90
N ALA A 175 29.33 31.29 11.01
CA ALA A 175 30.37 30.39 10.56
C ALA A 175 30.26 29.00 11.23
N PRO A 176 30.56 27.90 10.53
CA PRO A 176 30.70 26.60 11.16
C PRO A 176 31.98 26.57 12.01
N SER A 177 31.76 26.56 13.32
CA SER A 177 32.80 26.29 14.30
C SER A 177 33.30 24.85 14.14
N SER A 178 34.60 24.76 13.93
CA SER A 178 35.45 23.56 14.02
C SER A 178 35.03 22.63 15.16
N TYR A 179 34.71 21.38 14.82
CA TYR A 179 34.94 20.24 15.70
C TYR A 179 35.60 19.11 14.89
N MET A 180 36.90 19.25 14.70
CA MET A 180 37.82 18.12 14.67
C MET A 180 37.97 17.65 16.11
N GLN A 181 37.48 16.45 16.43
CA GLN A 181 38.05 15.69 17.53
C GLN A 181 37.84 14.20 17.29
N ASP A 182 38.92 13.61 16.76
CA ASP A 182 39.37 12.26 17.05
C ASP A 182 38.96 11.80 18.44
N MET A 183 38.24 10.68 18.49
CA MET A 183 38.41 9.71 19.57
C MET A 183 38.45 8.31 18.97
N SER A 184 39.61 7.99 18.40
CA SER A 184 40.16 6.65 18.35
C SER A 184 40.43 6.18 19.79
N HIS A 185 39.61 5.27 20.31
CA HIS A 185 40.04 4.36 21.36
C HIS A 185 39.59 2.93 21.05
N ASN A 186 40.60 2.14 20.63
CA ASN A 186 40.67 0.71 20.80
C ASN A 186 40.11 0.29 22.17
N SER A 187 39.19 -0.67 22.17
CA SER A 187 38.99 -1.53 23.34
C SER A 187 39.33 -2.97 22.96
N PRO A 188 40.26 -3.63 23.68
CA PRO A 188 40.59 -5.02 23.45
C PRO A 188 39.56 -5.95 24.11
N TYR A 189 39.42 -7.11 23.48
CA TYR A 189 38.71 -8.31 23.91
C TYR A 189 38.62 -8.54 25.44
N THR A 190 37.42 -8.93 25.91
CA THR A 190 37.28 -9.87 27.02
C THR A 190 36.20 -10.90 26.67
N LEU A 191 36.65 -12.10 26.37
CA LEU A 191 35.85 -13.29 26.11
C LEU A 191 35.55 -13.94 27.46
N HIS A 192 34.35 -13.70 28.02
CA HIS A 192 33.90 -14.38 29.25
C HIS A 192 33.01 -15.56 28.88
N MET A 193 33.58 -16.76 29.01
CA MET A 193 32.86 -18.03 29.04
C MET A 193 32.21 -18.23 30.41
N SER A 194 31.13 -19.02 30.43
CA SER A 194 30.40 -19.53 31.62
C SER A 194 29.41 -18.52 32.23
N HIS A 195 28.13 -18.84 32.44
CA HIS A 195 27.61 -20.04 33.10
C HIS A 195 26.24 -20.48 32.57
N ASN A 196 26.01 -21.81 32.60
CA ASN A 196 24.70 -22.45 32.53
C ASN A 196 23.72 -21.80 33.52
N VAL A 197 22.60 -21.29 33.00
CA VAL A 197 21.43 -20.93 33.79
C VAL A 197 20.35 -21.99 33.53
N PRO A 198 19.80 -22.66 34.55
CA PRO A 198 18.70 -23.59 34.35
C PRO A 198 17.45 -22.84 33.88
N LEU A 199 16.84 -23.37 32.82
CA LEU A 199 15.52 -22.99 32.33
C LEU A 199 14.48 -23.15 33.45
N THR A 200 14.22 -22.08 34.19
CA THR A 200 12.95 -21.93 34.91
C THR A 200 11.89 -21.54 33.89
N SER A 201 11.16 -22.56 33.44
CA SER A 201 9.94 -22.44 32.66
C SER A 201 8.90 -21.64 33.45
N HIS A 202 8.89 -20.33 33.26
CA HIS A 202 7.74 -19.52 33.62
C HIS A 202 6.63 -19.82 32.61
N LEU A 203 5.66 -20.61 33.09
CA LEU A 203 4.31 -20.75 32.54
C LEU A 203 3.70 -19.35 32.36
N LEU A 204 3.94 -18.74 31.20
CA LEU A 204 3.06 -17.71 30.67
C LEU A 204 1.78 -18.43 30.23
N HIS A 205 0.81 -18.47 31.14
CA HIS A 205 -0.60 -18.63 30.80
C HIS A 205 -0.97 -17.53 29.79
N HIS A 206 -0.78 -17.82 28.50
CA HIS A 206 -1.47 -17.10 27.46
C HIS A 206 -2.94 -17.51 27.58
N SER A 207 -3.75 -16.60 28.11
CA SER A 207 -5.19 -16.63 27.99
C SER A 207 -5.55 -16.69 26.51
N TYR A 208 -5.72 -17.91 26.00
CA TYR A 208 -6.45 -18.12 24.76
C TYR A 208 -7.87 -17.62 25.00
N SER A 209 -8.21 -16.49 24.39
CA SER A 209 -9.59 -16.07 24.22
C SER A 209 -10.32 -17.17 23.42
N HIS A 210 -11.07 -18.01 24.14
CA HIS A 210 -12.05 -18.92 23.56
C HIS A 210 -13.06 -18.09 22.76
N ILE A 211 -12.88 -18.06 21.44
CA ILE A 211 -13.94 -17.64 20.53
C ILE A 211 -14.93 -18.79 20.50
N ASN A 212 -15.98 -18.67 21.31
CA ASN A 212 -17.15 -19.56 21.28
C ASN A 212 -17.89 -19.36 19.95
N TYR A 213 -17.63 -20.22 18.97
CA TYR A 213 -18.53 -20.39 17.85
C TYR A 213 -19.75 -21.20 18.33
N HIS A 214 -20.77 -20.49 18.82
CA HIS A 214 -22.12 -21.04 18.93
C HIS A 214 -22.62 -21.36 17.52
N THR A 215 -22.41 -22.61 17.10
CA THR A 215 -23.05 -23.16 15.91
C THR A 215 -24.51 -23.44 16.29
N SER A 216 -25.41 -22.49 16.04
CA SER A 216 -26.85 -22.74 16.14
C SER A 216 -27.23 -23.69 15.00
N GLY A 217 -27.26 -24.99 15.31
CA GLY A 217 -27.82 -26.00 14.45
C GLY A 217 -29.32 -25.77 14.30
N ASN A 218 -29.73 -25.14 13.20
CA ASN A 218 -31.09 -25.26 12.71
C ASN A 218 -31.23 -26.67 12.11
N SER A 219 -31.81 -27.58 12.89
CA SER A 219 -32.29 -28.88 12.44
C SER A 219 -33.68 -28.71 11.83
N PRO A 220 -33.90 -29.00 10.54
CA PRO A 220 -35.23 -29.04 9.96
C PRO A 220 -35.75 -30.48 9.89
N TYR A 221 -37.06 -30.66 10.15
CA TYR A 221 -37.86 -31.91 10.11
C TYR A 221 -37.64 -32.85 11.31
N ASP A 222 -38.51 -33.05 12.30
CA ASP A 222 -39.99 -33.14 12.36
C ASP A 222 -40.63 -34.00 11.26
N SER A 223 -40.90 -35.27 11.60
CA SER A 223 -42.12 -36.01 11.21
C SER A 223 -42.10 -37.45 11.75
N GLY A 224 -43.13 -37.81 12.50
CA GLY A 224 -43.75 -39.14 12.38
C GLY A 224 -43.53 -40.15 13.50
N GLN A 225 -44.18 -39.94 14.65
CA GLN A 225 -44.62 -41.05 15.50
C GLN A 225 -45.79 -41.79 14.82
N THR A 226 -45.74 -43.11 14.78
CA THR A 226 -46.92 -43.97 14.64
C THR A 226 -46.97 -44.95 15.82
N PRO A 227 -48.09 -45.05 16.56
CA PRO A 227 -48.22 -46.00 17.65
C PRO A 227 -48.54 -47.41 17.13
N PHE A 228 -47.92 -48.39 17.76
CA PHE A 228 -48.21 -49.81 17.64
C PHE A 228 -49.63 -50.13 18.12
N ASN A 229 -50.30 -51.03 17.39
CA ASN A 229 -51.35 -51.93 17.88
C ASN A 229 -50.89 -53.36 17.59
#